data_AF-A0A948CUA5-F1
#
_entry.id   AF-A0A948CUA5-F1
#
_cell.length_a   1.000
_cell.length_b   1.000
_cell.length_c   1.000
_cell.angle_alpha   90.00
_cell.angle_beta   90.00
_cell.angle_gamma   90.00
#
_symmetry.space_group_name_H-M   'P 1'
#
loop_
_entity.id
_entity.type
_entity.pdbx_description
1 polymer ?
#
loop_
_entity_poly.entity_id
_entity_poly.type
_entity_poly.pdbx_seq_one_letter_code
_entity_poly.pdbx_strand_id
1 'polypeptide(L)'
;MSNNSPRRPSSLIGWLLRWHPRLGAVVGLAIIAWGLSGLAHPIISRIQPSAEAYLYKLDAFPTADILSIKDAAKRASVTQPLTAVRLLAWQKQAYYRLQTESDVIWLNANSGAVVDNAERDYALFLARHYLGDQHSTIKSLTLQTEFDEDYVFVNRLLPVWRVAFARDDGKRVYVDTASDRLGT
;
A
#
# COMPACT_ATOMS: atom_id res chain seq x y z
N MET A 1 -62.06 49.76 30.98
CA MET A 1 -61.50 49.45 29.64
C MET A 1 -59.98 49.39 29.77
N SER A 2 -59.39 48.19 29.76
CA SER A 2 -57.92 48.03 29.88
C SER A 2 -57.31 48.11 28.49
N ASN A 3 -56.38 49.06 28.30
CA ASN A 3 -55.75 49.35 27.02
C ASN A 3 -54.48 48.48 26.87
N ASN A 4 -54.57 47.41 26.07
CA ASN A 4 -53.43 46.55 25.77
C ASN A 4 -52.63 47.13 24.60
N SER A 5 -51.67 48.00 24.89
CA SER A 5 -50.69 48.45 23.91
C SER A 5 -49.66 47.33 23.63
N PRO A 6 -49.39 46.97 22.36
CA PRO A 6 -48.43 45.92 22.04
C PRO A 6 -47.02 46.34 22.46
N ARG A 7 -46.36 45.49 23.27
CA ARG A 7 -44.98 45.70 23.73
C ARG A 7 -44.04 45.65 22.52
N ARG A 8 -43.27 46.73 22.29
CA ARG A 8 -42.22 46.73 21.27
C ARG A 8 -41.18 45.65 21.62
N PRO A 9 -40.78 44.78 20.67
CA PRO A 9 -39.77 43.76 20.94
C PRO A 9 -38.47 44.43 21.40
N SER A 10 -37.81 43.84 22.41
CA SER A 10 -36.54 44.37 22.92
C SER A 10 -35.49 44.39 21.80
N SER A 11 -34.54 45.33 21.86
CA SER A 11 -33.46 45.47 20.88
C SER A 11 -32.66 44.18 20.68
N LEU A 12 -32.55 43.36 21.74
CA LEU A 12 -31.98 42.02 21.73
C LEU A 12 -32.73 41.06 20.80
N ILE A 13 -34.07 41.06 20.83
CA ILE A 13 -34.90 40.19 19.98
C ILE A 13 -34.74 40.59 18.50
N GLY A 14 -34.75 41.90 18.21
CA GLY A 14 -34.52 42.40 16.85
C GLY A 14 -33.11 42.07 16.33
N TRP A 15 -32.09 42.17 17.20
CA TRP A 15 -30.71 41.79 16.86
C TRP A 15 -30.59 40.28 16.59
N LEU A 16 -31.17 39.43 17.45
CA LEU A 16 -31.17 37.98 17.28
C LEU A 16 -31.85 37.55 15.97
N LEU A 17 -33.05 38.07 15.69
CA LEU A 17 -33.79 37.76 14.46
C LEU A 17 -33.02 38.18 13.20
N ARG A 18 -32.24 39.26 13.29
CA ARG A 18 -31.43 39.75 12.17
C ARG A 18 -30.19 38.87 11.92
N TRP A 19 -29.55 38.36 12.96
CA TRP A 19 -28.30 37.57 12.84
C TRP A 19 -28.51 36.07 12.72
N HIS A 20 -29.60 35.53 13.26
CA HIS A 20 -29.95 34.12 13.17
C HIS A 20 -29.89 33.54 11.74
N PRO A 21 -30.52 34.15 10.71
CA PRO A 21 -30.46 33.59 9.35
C PRO A 21 -29.05 33.69 8.72
N ARG A 22 -28.24 34.68 9.10
CA ARG A 22 -26.86 34.81 8.59
C ARG A 22 -25.95 33.73 9.17
N LEU A 23 -26.03 33.51 10.49
CA LEU A 23 -25.29 32.44 11.16
C LEU A 23 -25.78 31.07 10.68
N GLY A 24 -27.09 30.89 10.53
CA GLY A 24 -27.69 29.69 9.95
C GLY A 24 -27.18 29.41 8.54
N ALA A 25 -27.02 30.43 7.69
CA ALA A 25 -26.46 30.26 6.35
C ALA A 25 -24.99 29.82 6.38
N VAL A 26 -24.17 30.41 7.25
CA VAL A 26 -22.76 30.01 7.41
C VAL A 26 -22.64 28.57 7.91
N VAL A 27 -23.42 28.21 8.94
CA VAL A 27 -23.45 26.84 9.48
C VAL A 27 -23.98 25.86 8.43
N GLY A 28 -25.05 26.23 7.70
CA GLY A 28 -25.60 25.43 6.63
C GLY A 28 -24.60 25.16 5.51
N LEU A 29 -23.86 26.19 5.08
CA LEU A 29 -22.79 26.04 4.09
C LEU A 29 -21.69 25.09 4.59
N ALA A 30 -21.28 25.22 5.86
CA ALA A 30 -20.29 24.34 6.46
C ALA A 30 -20.76 22.87 6.51
N ILE A 31 -22.03 22.63 6.85
CA ILE A 31 -22.64 21.28 6.85
C ILE A 31 -22.68 20.69 5.43
N ILE A 32 -23.06 21.50 4.42
CA ILE A 32 -23.07 21.06 3.03
C ILE A 32 -21.65 20.71 2.56
N ALA A 33 -20.67 21.56 2.84
CA ALA A 33 -19.28 21.30 2.48
C ALA A 33 -18.73 20.04 3.18
N TRP A 34 -19.07 19.84 4.45
CA TRP A 34 -18.72 18.63 5.20
C TRP A 34 -19.36 17.37 4.60
N GLY A 35 -20.65 17.44 4.22
CA GLY A 35 -21.34 16.33 3.54
C GLY A 35 -20.74 16.01 2.17
N LEU A 36 -20.42 17.03 1.37
CA LEU A 36 -19.77 16.86 0.06
C LEU A 36 -18.38 16.25 0.19
N SER A 37 -17.60 16.65 1.20
CA SER A 37 -16.32 16.03 1.54
C SER A 37 -16.49 14.55 1.88
N GLY A 38 -17.50 14.22 2.69
CA GLY A 38 -17.86 12.84 3.00
C GLY A 38 -18.21 12.01 1.78
N LEU A 39 -18.97 12.57 0.83
CA LEU A 39 -19.33 11.92 -0.44
C LEU A 39 -18.15 11.79 -1.41
N ALA A 40 -17.11 12.63 -1.31
CA ALA A 40 -15.94 12.52 -2.16
C ALA A 40 -15.15 11.22 -1.89
N HIS A 41 -15.06 10.78 -0.63
CA HIS A 41 -14.35 9.54 -0.26
C HIS A 41 -14.79 8.29 -1.04
N PRO A 42 -16.09 7.92 -1.10
CA PRO A 42 -16.55 6.76 -1.87
C PRO A 42 -16.46 6.94 -3.40
N ILE A 43 -16.47 8.19 -3.89
CA ILE A 43 -16.27 8.47 -5.32
C ILE A 43 -14.81 8.22 -5.69
N ILE A 44 -13.88 8.75 -4.90
CA ILE A 44 -12.44 8.56 -5.10
C ILE A 44 -12.10 7.06 -5.00
N SER A 45 -12.64 6.33 -4.02
CA SER A 45 -12.36 4.90 -3.89
C SER A 45 -12.92 4.05 -5.04
N ARG A 46 -13.98 4.50 -5.72
CA ARG A 46 -14.53 3.82 -6.91
C ARG A 46 -13.74 4.10 -8.19
N ILE A 47 -13.11 5.27 -8.29
CA ILE A 47 -12.34 5.68 -9.46
C ILE A 47 -10.88 5.20 -9.34
N GLN A 48 -10.41 4.94 -8.11
CA GLN A 48 -9.07 4.45 -7.86
C GLN A 48 -8.86 3.09 -8.55
N PRO A 49 -7.85 2.96 -9.43
CA PRO A 49 -7.50 1.69 -10.03
C PRO A 49 -7.15 0.70 -8.91
N SER A 50 -7.98 -0.32 -8.73
CA SER A 50 -7.75 -1.38 -7.75
C SER A 50 -6.85 -2.45 -8.37
N ALA A 51 -6.00 -3.06 -7.56
CA ALA A 51 -5.23 -4.22 -7.99
C ALA A 51 -6.17 -5.39 -8.31
N GLU A 52 -5.90 -6.11 -9.39
CA GLU A 52 -6.75 -7.23 -9.81
C GLU A 52 -6.70 -8.41 -8.82
N ALA A 53 -5.63 -8.50 -8.02
CA ALA A 53 -5.51 -9.43 -6.91
C ALA A 53 -5.16 -8.68 -5.62
N TYR A 54 -5.88 -8.89 -4.51
CA TYR A 54 -5.51 -8.28 -3.21
C TYR A 54 -4.54 -9.14 -2.40
N LEU A 55 -4.42 -10.42 -2.74
CA LEU A 55 -3.61 -11.38 -2.01
C LEU A 55 -2.75 -12.16 -2.99
N TYR A 56 -1.48 -12.35 -2.63
CA TYR A 56 -0.65 -13.35 -3.28
C TYR A 56 -1.16 -14.74 -2.89
N LYS A 57 -1.41 -15.60 -3.87
CA LYS A 57 -1.84 -16.98 -3.64
C LYS A 57 -0.59 -17.81 -3.34
N LEU A 58 -0.59 -18.48 -2.19
CA LEU A 58 0.50 -19.40 -1.85
C LEU A 58 0.48 -20.60 -2.79
N ASP A 59 1.56 -20.76 -3.55
CA ASP A 59 1.75 -21.90 -4.43
C ASP A 59 2.23 -23.13 -3.66
N ALA A 60 1.81 -24.31 -4.12
CA ALA A 60 2.36 -25.58 -3.62
C ALA A 60 3.75 -25.83 -4.22
N PHE A 61 4.65 -26.40 -3.42
CA PHE A 61 5.98 -26.82 -3.84
C PHE A 61 6.37 -28.16 -3.19
N PRO A 62 7.25 -28.95 -3.82
CA PRO A 62 7.73 -30.21 -3.25
C PRO A 62 8.60 -29.96 -2.01
N THR A 63 8.38 -30.74 -0.95
CA THR A 63 9.15 -30.62 0.30
C THR A 63 10.24 -31.67 0.47
N ALA A 64 10.22 -32.74 -0.33
CA ALA A 64 11.06 -33.92 -0.15
C ALA A 64 12.57 -33.62 -0.13
N ASP A 65 13.01 -32.66 -0.94
CA ASP A 65 14.42 -32.33 -1.12
C ASP A 65 14.81 -30.97 -0.52
N ILE A 66 14.00 -30.39 0.38
CA ILE A 66 14.32 -29.10 0.98
C ILE A 66 15.43 -29.26 2.01
N LEU A 67 16.55 -28.57 1.78
CA LEU A 67 17.65 -28.48 2.73
C LEU A 67 17.22 -27.70 3.96
N SER A 68 17.77 -28.04 5.12
CA SER A 68 17.63 -27.17 6.29
C SER A 68 18.26 -25.81 6.02
N ILE A 69 17.77 -24.76 6.68
CA ILE A 69 18.36 -23.42 6.57
C ILE A 69 19.86 -23.42 6.90
N LYS A 70 20.27 -24.24 7.88
CA LYS A 70 21.67 -24.39 8.28
C LYS A 70 22.52 -24.95 7.14
N ASP A 71 22.03 -25.98 6.45
CA ASP A 71 22.76 -26.63 5.36
C ASP A 71 22.80 -25.76 4.11
N ALA A 72 21.69 -25.10 3.77
CA ALA A 72 21.62 -24.16 2.66
C ALA A 72 22.56 -22.96 2.89
N ALA A 73 22.52 -22.33 4.07
CA ALA A 73 23.40 -21.22 4.42
C ALA A 73 24.87 -21.63 4.41
N LYS A 74 25.20 -22.82 4.95
CA LYS A 74 26.57 -23.36 4.92
C LYS A 74 27.08 -23.56 3.50
N ARG A 75 26.24 -24.10 2.60
CA ARG A 75 26.60 -24.34 1.20
C ARG A 75 26.79 -23.04 0.40
N ALA A 76 25.98 -22.03 0.72
CA ALA A 76 26.11 -20.69 0.15
C ALA A 76 27.20 -19.83 0.82
N SER A 77 27.95 -20.37 1.79
CA SER A 77 28.95 -19.64 2.58
C SER A 77 28.39 -18.39 3.30
N VAL A 78 27.11 -18.43 3.69
CA VAL A 78 26.48 -17.35 4.46
C VAL A 78 26.88 -17.49 5.92
N THR A 79 27.73 -16.58 6.39
CA THR A 79 28.26 -16.56 7.77
C THR A 79 27.74 -15.39 8.60
N GLN A 80 27.08 -14.43 7.97
CA GLN A 80 26.54 -13.23 8.60
C GLN A 80 25.32 -13.56 9.47
N PRO A 81 25.06 -12.80 10.55
CA PRO A 81 23.84 -12.94 11.32
C PRO A 81 22.62 -12.62 10.47
N LEU A 82 21.57 -13.43 10.62
CA LEU A 82 20.30 -13.26 9.93
C LEU A 82 19.29 -12.60 10.87
N THR A 83 18.65 -11.52 10.42
CA THR A 83 17.59 -10.83 11.17
C THR A 83 16.21 -11.41 10.85
N ALA A 84 16.03 -11.98 9.65
CA ALA A 84 14.84 -12.70 9.27
C ALA A 84 15.15 -13.81 8.25
N VAL A 85 14.35 -14.88 8.29
CA VAL A 85 14.40 -15.98 7.33
C VAL A 85 13.00 -16.29 6.89
N ARG A 86 12.80 -16.42 5.58
CA ARG A 86 11.52 -16.77 5.00
C ARG A 86 11.67 -17.89 3.98
N LEU A 87 10.86 -18.93 4.14
CA LEU A 87 10.67 -19.96 3.12
C LEU A 87 9.44 -19.58 2.31
N LEU A 88 9.57 -19.51 0.99
CA LEU A 88 8.46 -19.20 0.10
C LEU A 88 8.48 -20.03 -1.18
N ALA A 89 7.31 -20.10 -1.81
CA ALA A 89 7.09 -20.76 -3.09
C ALA A 89 7.13 -19.73 -4.22
N TRP A 90 8.01 -19.96 -5.20
CA TRP A 90 8.08 -19.13 -6.40
C TRP A 90 8.43 -20.00 -7.59
N GLN A 91 7.74 -19.82 -8.72
CA GLN A 91 7.96 -20.63 -9.94
C GLN A 91 7.93 -22.16 -9.69
N LYS A 92 7.05 -22.63 -8.79
CA LYS A 92 6.92 -24.04 -8.35
C LYS A 92 8.16 -24.61 -7.64
N GLN A 93 9.07 -23.75 -7.19
CA GLN A 93 10.24 -24.13 -6.41
C GLN A 93 10.22 -23.44 -5.05
N ALA A 94 10.94 -24.03 -4.10
CA ALA A 94 11.11 -23.48 -2.77
C ALA A 94 12.36 -22.58 -2.73
N TYR A 95 12.23 -21.39 -2.16
CA TYR A 95 13.34 -20.47 -1.96
C TYR A 95 13.41 -20.00 -0.51
N TYR A 96 14.63 -19.82 -0.04
CA TYR A 96 14.92 -19.10 1.19
C TYR A 96 15.29 -17.66 0.88
N ARG A 97 14.54 -16.72 1.44
CA ARG A 97 14.92 -15.30 1.50
C ARG A 97 15.52 -15.03 2.88
N LEU A 98 16.80 -14.69 2.90
CA LEU A 98 17.58 -14.44 4.10
C LEU A 98 17.85 -12.95 4.21
N GLN A 99 17.37 -12.32 5.28
CA GLN A 99 17.63 -10.93 5.59
C GLN A 99 18.85 -10.86 6.52
N THR A 100 19.87 -10.12 6.10
CA THR A 100 20.99 -9.70 6.94
C THR A 100 20.78 -8.25 7.39
N GLU A 101 21.75 -7.68 8.10
CA GLU A 101 21.69 -6.26 8.49
C GLU A 101 21.72 -5.32 7.28
N SER A 102 22.46 -5.68 6.22
CA SER A 102 22.68 -4.83 5.05
C SER A 102 21.97 -5.32 3.79
N ASP A 103 21.76 -6.62 3.65
CA ASP A 103 21.46 -7.25 2.37
C ASP A 103 20.37 -8.32 2.47
N VAL A 104 19.91 -8.74 1.29
CA VAL A 104 18.97 -9.85 1.13
C VAL A 104 19.59 -10.90 0.23
N ILE A 105 19.72 -12.11 0.76
CA ILE A 105 20.30 -13.24 0.04
C ILE A 105 19.19 -14.24 -0.27
N TRP A 106 19.12 -14.67 -1.52
CA TRP A 106 18.17 -15.69 -1.95
C TRP A 106 18.88 -16.98 -2.26
N LEU A 107 18.39 -18.07 -1.68
CA LEU A 107 18.88 -19.41 -1.93
C LEU A 107 17.76 -20.28 -2.48
N ASN A 108 18.06 -21.10 -3.48
CA ASN A 108 17.18 -22.22 -3.81
C ASN A 108 17.18 -23.21 -2.63
N ALA A 109 16.01 -23.55 -2.10
CA ALA A 109 15.90 -24.34 -0.88
C ALA A 109 16.29 -25.81 -1.09
N ASN A 110 16.27 -26.31 -2.33
CA ASN A 110 16.65 -27.69 -2.64
C ASN A 110 18.16 -27.83 -2.86
N SER A 111 18.78 -26.88 -3.54
CA SER A 111 20.21 -26.96 -3.88
C SER A 111 21.10 -26.18 -2.93
N GLY A 112 20.58 -25.17 -2.22
CA GLY A 112 21.36 -24.21 -1.44
C GLY A 112 22.17 -23.23 -2.32
N ALA A 113 21.92 -23.21 -3.63
CA ALA A 113 22.60 -22.28 -4.54
C ALA A 113 22.05 -20.87 -4.38
N VAL A 114 22.94 -19.87 -4.41
CA VAL A 114 22.58 -18.45 -4.45
C VAL A 114 21.86 -18.15 -5.77
N VAL A 115 20.80 -17.35 -5.69
CA VAL A 115 20.01 -16.93 -6.84
C VAL A 115 20.23 -15.44 -7.05
N ASP A 116 20.98 -15.10 -8.09
CA ASP A 116 21.27 -13.72 -8.43
C ASP A 116 20.00 -12.96 -8.83
N ASN A 117 19.91 -11.69 -8.42
CA ASN A 117 18.78 -10.80 -8.72
C ASN A 117 17.39 -11.27 -8.26
N ALA A 118 17.29 -12.37 -7.50
CA ALA A 118 16.01 -12.94 -7.10
C ALA A 118 15.09 -11.95 -6.37
N GLU A 119 15.63 -11.06 -5.54
CA GLU A 119 14.84 -10.02 -4.87
C GLU A 119 14.16 -9.08 -5.90
N ARG A 120 14.89 -8.67 -6.95
CA ARG A 120 14.38 -7.81 -8.04
C ARG A 120 13.37 -8.56 -8.89
N ASP A 121 13.68 -9.80 -9.25
CA ASP A 121 12.84 -10.64 -10.10
C ASP A 121 11.54 -11.02 -9.39
N TYR A 122 11.61 -11.27 -8.08
CA TYR A 122 10.46 -11.55 -7.24
C TYR A 122 9.57 -10.32 -7.05
N ALA A 123 10.17 -9.14 -6.84
CA ALA A 123 9.43 -7.88 -6.82
C ALA A 123 8.69 -7.64 -8.14
N LEU A 124 9.35 -7.85 -9.28
CA LEU A 124 8.72 -7.74 -10.58
C LEU A 124 7.56 -8.74 -10.75
N PHE A 125 7.76 -9.99 -10.32
CA PHE A 125 6.74 -11.02 -10.35
C PHE A 125 5.50 -10.62 -9.53
N LEU A 126 5.69 -10.15 -8.29
CA LEU A 126 4.60 -9.64 -7.46
C LEU A 126 3.91 -8.45 -8.12
N ALA A 127 4.67 -7.50 -8.67
CA ALA A 127 4.09 -6.33 -9.32
C ALA A 127 3.22 -6.70 -10.52
N ARG A 128 3.66 -7.66 -11.34
CA ARG A 128 2.87 -8.18 -12.48
C ARG A 128 1.62 -8.92 -12.01
N HIS A 129 1.71 -9.71 -10.94
CA HIS A 129 0.57 -10.40 -10.33
C HIS A 129 -0.48 -9.39 -9.85
N TYR A 130 -0.07 -8.35 -9.13
CA TYR A 130 -0.97 -7.32 -8.61
C TYR A 130 -1.57 -6.43 -9.70
N LEU A 131 -0.79 -6.14 -10.76
CA LEU A 131 -1.25 -5.35 -11.88
C LEU A 131 -2.18 -6.13 -12.83
N GLY A 132 -2.13 -7.46 -12.82
CA GLY A 132 -2.82 -8.29 -13.82
C GLY A 132 -2.19 -8.23 -15.21
N ASP A 133 -0.92 -7.81 -15.32
CA ASP A 133 -0.24 -7.58 -16.58
C ASP A 133 1.09 -8.31 -16.66
N GLN A 134 1.19 -9.26 -17.59
CA GLN A 134 2.38 -10.09 -17.81
C GLN A 134 3.25 -9.63 -18.97
N HIS A 135 2.79 -8.66 -19.78
CA HIS A 135 3.36 -8.36 -21.08
C HIS A 135 4.00 -6.97 -21.16
N SER A 136 3.51 -5.99 -20.38
CA SER A 136 4.06 -4.65 -20.44
C SER A 136 5.55 -4.60 -20.14
N THR A 137 6.26 -3.78 -20.92
CA THR A 137 7.68 -3.51 -20.73
C THR A 137 7.89 -2.75 -19.42
N ILE A 138 8.95 -3.08 -18.70
CA ILE A 138 9.32 -2.40 -17.46
C ILE A 138 10.01 -1.10 -17.83
N LYS A 139 9.52 0.01 -17.29
CA LYS A 139 10.14 1.33 -17.42
C LYS A 139 11.19 1.55 -16.33
N SER A 140 10.89 1.15 -15.09
CA SER A 140 11.82 1.25 -13.97
C SER A 140 11.50 0.25 -12.85
N LEU A 141 12.54 -0.20 -12.16
CA LEU A 141 12.45 -1.06 -10.97
C LEU A 141 13.48 -0.58 -9.94
N THR A 142 13.01 0.08 -8.89
CA THR A 142 13.85 0.75 -7.89
C THR A 142 13.38 0.44 -6.47
N LEU A 143 14.32 0.27 -5.55
CA LEU A 143 14.01 0.15 -4.13
C LEU A 143 13.71 1.55 -3.55
N GLN A 144 12.59 1.68 -2.86
CA GLN A 144 12.15 2.89 -2.20
C GLN A 144 12.17 2.66 -0.68
N THR A 145 12.99 3.45 0.00
CA THR A 145 13.23 3.36 1.45
C THR A 145 12.64 4.55 2.21
N GLU A 146 12.00 5.48 1.51
CA GLU A 146 11.39 6.69 2.05
C GLU A 146 10.03 6.96 1.39
N PHE A 147 9.17 7.70 2.10
CA PHE A 147 7.89 8.13 1.56
C PHE A 147 8.09 9.35 0.66
N ASP A 148 7.33 9.43 -0.43
CA ASP A 148 7.34 10.55 -1.37
C ASP A 148 5.90 11.02 -1.67
N GLU A 149 5.75 11.95 -2.62
CA GLU A 149 4.45 12.47 -3.05
C GLU A 149 3.55 11.38 -3.66
N ASP A 150 4.16 10.36 -4.28
CA ASP A 150 3.46 9.27 -4.95
C ASP A 150 3.16 8.08 -4.01
N TYR A 151 3.94 7.93 -2.93
CA TYR A 151 3.85 6.84 -1.96
C TYR A 151 3.93 7.40 -0.54
N VAL A 152 2.76 7.77 -0.02
CA VAL A 152 2.62 8.51 1.22
C VAL A 152 2.65 7.61 2.47
N PHE A 153 2.90 8.23 3.63
CA PHE A 153 3.03 7.55 4.93
C PHE A 153 1.88 6.59 5.30
N VAL A 154 0.66 6.84 4.77
CA VAL A 154 -0.52 6.00 5.00
C VAL A 154 -0.30 4.53 4.59
N ASN A 155 0.57 4.30 3.61
CA ASN A 155 0.85 2.97 3.05
C ASN A 155 1.67 2.11 4.04
N ARG A 156 2.37 2.75 4.99
CA ARG A 156 3.07 2.17 6.17
C ARG A 156 4.06 1.03 5.90
N LEU A 157 4.35 0.73 4.63
CA LEU A 157 5.26 -0.32 4.21
C LEU A 157 6.50 0.33 3.61
N LEU A 158 7.64 0.20 4.29
CA LEU A 158 8.97 0.49 3.79
C LEU A 158 9.95 -0.56 4.36
N PRO A 159 11.02 -0.93 3.63
CA PRO A 159 11.25 -0.56 2.22
C PRO A 159 10.30 -1.29 1.27
N VAL A 160 10.05 -0.73 0.09
CA VAL A 160 9.25 -1.35 -0.97
C VAL A 160 9.92 -1.22 -2.32
N TRP A 161 9.64 -2.15 -3.22
CA TRP A 161 10.04 -2.06 -4.61
C TRP A 161 8.99 -1.29 -5.41
N ARG A 162 9.44 -0.20 -6.03
CA ARG A 162 8.65 0.60 -6.96
C ARG A 162 8.86 0.08 -8.38
N VAL A 163 7.79 -0.41 -9.00
CA VAL A 163 7.78 -0.96 -10.35
C VAL A 163 6.92 -0.08 -11.24
N ALA A 164 7.51 0.52 -12.27
CA ALA A 164 6.78 1.27 -13.29
C ALA A 164 6.81 0.53 -14.61
N PHE A 165 5.66 0.46 -15.28
CA PHE A 165 5.51 -0.17 -16.59
C PHE A 165 5.40 0.92 -17.67
N ALA A 166 5.85 0.61 -18.89
CA ALA A 166 5.73 1.46 -20.06
C ALA A 166 4.31 1.38 -20.63
N ARG A 167 3.36 1.94 -19.89
CA ARG A 167 1.92 1.97 -20.21
C ARG A 167 1.44 3.41 -20.29
N ASP A 168 0.41 3.64 -21.10
CA ASP A 168 -0.20 4.96 -21.26
C ASP A 168 -0.88 5.47 -19.97
N ASP A 169 -1.26 4.55 -19.08
CA ASP A 169 -1.87 4.88 -17.79
C ASP A 169 -0.87 5.35 -16.72
N GLY A 170 0.44 5.26 -16.99
CA GLY A 170 1.49 5.72 -16.08
C GLY A 170 1.52 5.02 -14.72
N LYS A 171 0.83 3.88 -14.57
CA LYS A 171 0.68 3.20 -13.29
C LYS A 171 2.01 2.68 -12.75
N ARG A 172 2.13 2.76 -11.43
CA ARG A 172 3.26 2.26 -10.66
C ARG A 172 2.72 1.32 -9.59
N VAL A 173 3.44 0.24 -9.34
CA VAL A 173 3.08 -0.78 -8.36
C VAL A 173 4.18 -0.82 -7.31
N TYR A 174 3.77 -0.80 -6.04
CA TYR A 174 4.68 -0.83 -4.91
C TYR A 174 4.54 -2.18 -4.21
N VAL A 175 5.61 -2.95 -4.09
CA VAL A 175 5.53 -4.29 -3.49
C VAL A 175 6.58 -4.50 -2.41
N ASP A 176 6.18 -5.15 -1.32
CA ASP A 176 7.08 -5.65 -0.28
C ASP A 176 7.31 -7.15 -0.50
N THR A 177 8.54 -7.49 -0.84
CA THR A 177 9.04 -8.87 -1.05
C THR A 177 9.22 -9.64 0.27
N ALA A 178 9.36 -8.95 1.41
CA ALA A 178 9.48 -9.60 2.70
C ALA A 178 8.16 -10.24 3.14
N SER A 179 7.02 -9.62 2.80
CA SER A 179 5.68 -10.08 3.23
C SER A 179 4.67 -10.37 2.11
N ASP A 180 5.08 -10.30 0.84
CA ASP A 180 4.21 -10.41 -0.35
C ASP A 180 3.03 -9.45 -0.30
N ARG A 181 3.30 -8.18 0.01
CA ARG A 181 2.24 -7.18 0.14
C ARG A 181 2.34 -6.14 -0.95
N LEU A 182 1.17 -5.75 -1.44
CA LEU A 182 0.99 -4.55 -2.24
C LEU A 182 0.95 -3.33 -1.30
N GLY A 183 1.78 -2.33 -1.58
CA GLY A 183 1.65 -0.98 -1.05
C GLY A 183 0.57 -0.23 -1.83
N THR A 184 -0.46 0.25 -1.13
CA THR A 184 -1.63 0.93 -1.69
C THR A 184 -1.76 2.32 -1.11
#